data_AF-A0A353PIL6-F1
#
_entry.id   AF-A0A353PIL6-F1
#
_cell.length_a   1.000
_cell.length_b   1.000
_cell.length_c   1.000
_cell.angle_alpha   90.00
_cell.angle_beta   90.00
_cell.angle_gamma   90.00
#
_symmetry.space_group_name_H-M   'P 1'
#
loop_
_entity.id
_entity.type
_entity.pdbx_description
1 polymer ?
#
loop_
_entity_poly.entity_id
_entity_poly.type
_entity_poly.pdbx_seq_one_letter_code
_entity_poly.pdbx_strand_id
1 'polypeptide(L)'
;MKKLDTIGNIVFDYIISVVILNLSLLLIIPFIPLWVGYQKYVETDLHSRSLRSIFINIKENLRIVSQLTLFLLIIFGFAFINLLWLETEIAFLDIIIKIFSYIMLWIGLTVLIYSPTIITNMNVKFKELIYNSIMLIFGGIINYILSMSLLVVFMYLSIQYIFVLVFGIPLVIYMISRLSILNLNHIKEKMK
;
A
#
# COMPACT_ATOMS: atom_id res chain seq x y z
N MET A 1 5.23 37.78 -0.08
CA MET A 1 3.90 37.26 0.29
C MET A 1 3.53 36.04 -0.53
N LYS A 2 3.32 36.12 -1.86
CA LYS A 2 2.95 34.96 -2.71
C LYS A 2 3.76 33.65 -2.49
N LYS A 3 5.09 33.72 -2.37
CA LYS A 3 5.94 32.52 -2.12
C LYS A 3 5.79 31.93 -0.72
N LEU A 4 5.60 32.77 0.30
CA LEU A 4 5.37 32.33 1.68
C LEU A 4 4.00 31.66 1.81
N ASP A 5 2.98 32.19 1.15
CA ASP A 5 1.63 31.60 1.11
C ASP A 5 1.67 30.23 0.41
N THR A 6 2.44 30.09 -0.68
CA THR A 6 2.62 28.80 -1.36
C THR A 6 3.31 27.77 -0.48
N ILE A 7 4.38 28.14 0.21
CA ILE A 7 5.10 27.24 1.13
C ILE A 7 4.18 26.84 2.30
N GLY A 8 3.46 27.80 2.87
CA GLY A 8 2.48 27.55 3.94
C GLY A 8 1.41 26.54 3.54
N ASN A 9 0.85 26.70 2.34
CA ASN A 9 -0.15 25.75 1.81
C ASN A 9 0.43 24.35 1.59
N ILE A 10 1.66 24.23 1.07
CA ILE A 10 2.31 22.93 0.88
C ILE A 10 2.55 22.23 2.22
N VAL A 11 3.06 22.97 3.21
CA VAL A 11 3.31 22.43 4.56
C VAL A 11 2.00 22.01 5.23
N PHE A 12 0.96 22.83 5.12
CA PHE A 12 -0.35 22.53 5.66
C PHE A 12 -0.97 21.28 5.03
N ASP A 13 -0.97 21.21 3.69
CA ASP A 13 -1.46 20.06 2.94
C ASP A 13 -0.72 18.78 3.33
N TYR A 14 0.60 18.87 3.48
CA TYR A 14 1.41 17.76 3.95
C TYR A 14 1.01 17.33 5.37
N ILE A 15 0.97 18.24 6.34
CA ILE A 15 0.61 17.91 7.74
C ILE A 15 -0.75 17.24 7.82
N ILE A 16 -1.77 17.79 7.15
CA ILE A 16 -3.11 17.20 7.14
C ILE A 16 -3.11 15.82 6.49
N SER A 17 -2.39 15.64 5.37
CA SER A 17 -2.32 14.35 4.70
C SER A 17 -1.71 13.28 5.61
N VAL A 18 -0.68 13.64 6.39
CA VAL A 18 -0.09 12.77 7.41
C VAL A 18 -1.10 12.41 8.50
N VAL A 19 -1.84 13.39 9.02
CA VAL A 19 -2.88 13.13 10.04
C VAL A 19 -3.95 12.18 9.50
N ILE A 20 -4.44 12.41 8.28
CA ILE A 20 -5.45 11.57 7.64
C ILE A 20 -4.93 10.14 7.42
N LEU A 21 -3.69 9.97 6.97
CA LEU A 21 -3.07 8.66 6.81
C LEU A 21 -2.91 7.90 8.14
N ASN A 22 -2.53 8.61 9.20
CA ASN A 22 -2.39 8.01 10.52
C ASN A 22 -3.73 7.57 11.09
N LEU A 23 -4.74 8.44 11.01
CA LEU A 23 -6.11 8.10 11.41
C LEU A 23 -6.65 6.92 10.59
N SER A 24 -6.32 6.85 9.31
CA SER A 24 -6.82 5.77 8.46
C SER A 24 -6.17 4.42 8.73
N LEU A 25 -4.88 4.41 9.09
CA LEU A 25 -4.18 3.20 9.52
C LEU A 25 -4.84 2.59 10.77
N LEU A 26 -5.23 3.44 11.74
CA LEU A 26 -5.95 2.99 12.95
C LEU A 26 -7.31 2.37 12.63
N LEU A 27 -8.01 2.90 11.63
CA LEU A 27 -9.33 2.42 11.23
C LEU A 27 -9.28 1.24 10.26
N ILE A 28 -8.10 0.89 9.72
CA ILE A 28 -7.79 -0.20 8.79
C ILE A 28 -8.52 -0.10 7.43
N ILE A 29 -9.85 -0.06 7.43
CA ILE A 29 -10.71 0.03 6.24
C ILE A 29 -10.36 1.24 5.35
N PRO A 30 -10.24 2.48 5.86
CA PRO A 30 -9.91 3.63 5.02
C PRO A 30 -8.44 3.69 4.63
N PHE A 31 -7.56 2.87 5.21
CA PHE A 31 -6.12 2.92 4.93
C PHE A 31 -5.80 2.57 3.47
N ILE A 32 -6.39 1.50 2.93
CA ILE A 32 -6.12 1.04 1.56
C ILE A 32 -6.51 2.10 0.53
N PRO A 33 -7.74 2.67 0.54
CA PRO A 33 -8.08 3.79 -0.33
C PRO A 33 -7.13 4.98 -0.19
N LEU A 34 -6.79 5.35 1.05
CA LEU A 34 -5.92 6.50 1.28
C LEU A 34 -4.49 6.26 0.83
N TRP A 35 -3.95 5.04 0.91
CA TRP A 35 -2.67 4.71 0.30
C TRP A 35 -2.73 4.92 -1.22
N VAL A 36 -3.75 4.39 -1.91
CA VAL A 36 -3.92 4.58 -3.36
C VAL A 36 -4.00 6.07 -3.73
N GLY A 37 -4.80 6.85 -3.00
CA GLY A 37 -4.90 8.29 -3.21
C GLY A 37 -3.59 9.03 -2.93
N TYR A 38 -2.94 8.71 -1.81
CA TYR A 38 -1.72 9.36 -1.36
C TYR A 38 -0.53 9.04 -2.26
N GLN A 39 -0.49 7.84 -2.85
CA GLN A 39 0.53 7.51 -3.82
C GLN A 39 0.54 8.50 -4.99
N LYS A 40 -0.63 8.83 -5.56
CA LYS A 40 -0.71 9.82 -6.64
C LYS A 40 -0.26 11.20 -6.17
N TYR A 41 -0.65 11.59 -4.96
CA TYR A 41 -0.22 12.85 -4.34
C TYR A 41 1.31 12.94 -4.23
N VAL A 42 1.98 11.89 -3.79
CA VAL A 42 3.45 11.88 -3.66
C VAL A 42 4.16 11.79 -5.02
N GLU A 43 3.56 11.14 -6.01
CA GLU A 43 4.10 11.10 -7.39
C GLU A 43 3.96 12.44 -8.12
N THR A 44 3.11 13.35 -7.64
CA THR A 44 2.86 14.67 -8.25
C THR A 44 3.93 15.67 -7.80
N ASP A 45 4.28 16.64 -8.67
CA ASP A 45 5.24 17.70 -8.35
C ASP A 45 4.79 18.54 -7.15
N LEU A 46 5.74 18.93 -6.30
CA LEU A 46 5.46 19.66 -5.04
C LEU A 46 4.58 20.91 -5.23
N HIS A 47 4.73 21.62 -6.34
CA HIS A 47 3.99 22.86 -6.61
C HIS A 47 2.56 22.64 -7.13
N SER A 48 2.24 21.43 -7.62
CA SER A 48 0.91 21.06 -8.11
C SER A 48 0.17 20.11 -7.17
N ARG A 49 0.82 19.68 -6.09
CA ARG A 49 0.20 18.90 -5.03
C ARG A 49 -0.95 19.67 -4.39
N SER A 50 -2.05 18.96 -4.20
CA SER A 50 -3.20 19.42 -3.47
C SER A 50 -3.76 18.25 -2.69
N LEU A 51 -4.13 18.43 -1.42
CA LEU A 51 -4.88 17.43 -0.65
C LEU A 51 -6.08 16.86 -1.41
N ARG A 52 -6.75 17.71 -2.20
CA ARG A 52 -7.92 17.32 -2.99
C ARG A 52 -7.60 16.23 -4.01
N SER A 53 -6.38 16.17 -4.52
CA SER A 53 -5.99 15.17 -5.53
C SER A 53 -6.02 13.74 -4.98
N ILE A 54 -5.75 13.54 -3.69
CA ILE A 54 -5.87 12.24 -3.01
C ILE A 54 -7.29 11.70 -3.18
N PHE A 55 -8.28 12.49 -2.79
CA PHE A 55 -9.69 12.09 -2.82
C PHE A 55 -10.25 11.98 -4.23
N ILE A 56 -9.80 12.84 -5.16
CA ILE A 56 -10.16 12.75 -6.58
C ILE A 56 -9.67 11.42 -7.16
N ASN A 57 -8.40 11.07 -6.93
CA ASN A 57 -7.82 9.82 -7.43
C ASN A 57 -8.56 8.58 -6.88
N ILE A 58 -8.94 8.60 -5.60
CA ILE A 58 -9.77 7.54 -5.01
C ILE A 58 -11.14 7.47 -5.69
N LYS A 59 -11.79 8.62 -5.91
CA LYS A 59 -13.13 8.68 -6.52
C LYS A 59 -13.11 8.17 -7.96
N GLU A 60 -12.12 8.55 -8.75
CA GLU A 60 -11.94 8.10 -10.13
C GLU A 60 -11.73 6.58 -10.21
N ASN A 61 -11.08 6.01 -9.20
CA ASN A 61 -10.78 4.57 -9.11
C ASN A 61 -11.67 3.82 -8.09
N LEU A 62 -12.82 4.38 -7.70
CA LEU A 62 -13.60 3.89 -6.56
C LEU A 62 -13.99 2.42 -6.67
N ARG A 63 -14.33 1.96 -7.88
CA ARG A 63 -14.72 0.57 -8.14
C ARG A 63 -13.56 -0.40 -7.85
N ILE A 64 -12.37 -0.13 -8.36
CA ILE A 64 -11.23 -1.03 -8.18
C ILE A 64 -10.65 -0.92 -6.77
N VAL A 65 -10.65 0.28 -6.19
CA VAL A 65 -10.20 0.53 -4.81
C VAL A 65 -11.10 -0.18 -3.80
N SER A 66 -12.42 -0.15 -3.98
CA SER A 66 -13.34 -0.85 -3.08
C SER A 66 -13.21 -2.38 -3.18
N GLN A 67 -13.03 -2.92 -4.40
CA GLN A 67 -12.76 -4.36 -4.61
C GLN A 67 -11.44 -4.79 -3.97
N LEU A 68 -10.38 -3.99 -4.13
CA LEU A 68 -9.09 -4.20 -3.49
C LEU A 68 -9.19 -4.19 -1.96
N THR A 69 -9.91 -3.20 -1.41
CA THR A 69 -10.10 -3.05 0.03
C THR A 69 -10.80 -4.29 0.61
N LEU A 70 -11.91 -4.71 -0.01
CA LEU A 70 -12.64 -5.91 0.41
C LEU A 70 -11.77 -7.17 0.32
N PHE A 71 -11.03 -7.34 -0.77
CA PHE A 71 -10.15 -8.48 -0.98
C PHE A 71 -9.05 -8.57 0.08
N LEU A 72 -8.35 -7.46 0.36
CA LEU A 72 -7.30 -7.42 1.37
C LEU A 72 -7.85 -7.63 2.78
N LEU A 73 -9.03 -7.08 3.10
CA LEU A 73 -9.70 -7.35 4.38
C LEU A 73 -10.02 -8.83 4.56
N ILE A 74 -10.54 -9.50 3.53
CA ILE A 74 -10.84 -10.94 3.58
C ILE A 74 -9.55 -11.76 3.74
N ILE A 75 -8.52 -11.47 2.94
CA ILE A 75 -7.26 -12.21 2.98
C ILE A 75 -6.55 -12.03 4.32
N PHE A 76 -6.37 -10.79 4.77
CA PHE A 76 -5.70 -10.54 6.05
C PHE A 76 -6.55 -11.03 7.22
N GLY A 77 -7.86 -10.79 7.20
CA GLY A 77 -8.78 -11.28 8.24
C GLY A 77 -8.71 -12.79 8.40
N PHE A 78 -8.84 -13.54 7.30
CA PHE A 78 -8.77 -15.01 7.34
C PHE A 78 -7.39 -15.51 7.80
N ALA A 79 -6.31 -14.93 7.29
CA ALA A 79 -4.97 -15.34 7.66
C ALA A 79 -4.65 -15.04 9.13
N PHE A 80 -5.01 -13.86 9.64
CA PHE A 80 -4.79 -13.52 11.06
C PHE A 80 -5.65 -14.36 11.99
N ILE A 81 -6.93 -14.61 11.63
CA ILE A 81 -7.80 -15.48 12.43
C ILE A 81 -7.19 -16.88 12.56
N ASN A 82 -6.75 -17.45 11.45
CA ASN A 82 -6.16 -18.79 11.45
C ASN A 82 -4.82 -18.86 12.18
N LEU A 83 -3.98 -17.83 12.09
CA LEU A 83 -2.66 -17.83 12.74
C LEU A 83 -2.71 -17.53 14.24
N LEU A 84 -3.69 -16.74 14.70
CA LEU A 84 -3.76 -16.26 16.08
C LEU A 84 -4.77 -17.01 16.94
N TRP A 85 -5.86 -17.51 16.35
CA TRP A 85 -6.99 -18.06 17.12
C TRP A 85 -7.33 -19.51 16.79
N LEU A 86 -6.91 -20.03 15.62
CA LEU A 86 -7.32 -21.36 15.18
C LEU A 86 -6.21 -22.38 15.46
N GLU A 87 -6.37 -23.10 16.57
CA GLU A 87 -5.57 -24.28 16.89
C GLU A 87 -6.45 -25.52 16.76
N THR A 88 -6.01 -26.49 15.95
CA THR A 88 -6.74 -27.75 15.79
C THR A 88 -6.00 -28.89 16.48
N GLU A 89 -6.73 -29.82 17.09
CA GLU A 89 -6.15 -31.00 17.76
C GLU A 89 -5.45 -31.94 16.77
N ILE A 90 -5.76 -31.83 15.48
CA ILE A 90 -5.15 -32.63 14.41
C ILE A 90 -3.91 -31.89 13.89
N ALA A 91 -2.73 -32.28 14.38
CA ALA A 91 -1.45 -31.62 14.06
C ALA A 91 -1.18 -31.43 12.55
N PHE A 92 -1.52 -32.42 11.71
CA PHE A 92 -1.34 -32.30 10.27
C PHE A 92 -2.25 -31.23 9.63
N LEU A 93 -3.51 -31.14 10.08
CA LEU A 93 -4.46 -30.15 9.60
C LEU A 93 -4.04 -28.74 10.03
N ASP A 94 -3.57 -28.60 11.27
CA ASP A 94 -3.03 -27.34 11.81
C ASP A 94 -1.88 -26.80 10.96
N ILE A 95 -0.91 -27.65 10.62
CA ILE A 95 0.22 -27.29 9.75
C ILE A 95 -0.27 -26.80 8.38
N ILE A 96 -1.22 -27.52 7.76
CA ILE A 96 -1.77 -27.14 6.45
C ILE A 96 -2.42 -25.76 6.53
N ILE A 97 -3.27 -25.53 7.53
CA ILE A 97 -3.98 -24.25 7.72
C ILE A 97 -2.96 -23.12 7.88
N LYS A 98 -1.92 -23.31 8.69
CA LYS A 98 -0.86 -22.32 8.89
C LYS A 98 -0.10 -22.00 7.60
N ILE A 99 0.27 -23.01 6.81
CA ILE A 99 0.93 -22.82 5.51
C ILE A 99 0.06 -21.98 4.57
N PHE A 100 -1.23 -22.33 4.43
CA PHE A 100 -2.15 -21.56 3.59
C PHE A 100 -2.31 -20.12 4.07
N SER A 101 -2.37 -19.89 5.39
CA SER A 101 -2.44 -18.54 5.97
C SER A 101 -1.18 -17.73 5.68
N TYR A 102 0.02 -18.32 5.74
CA TYR A 102 1.25 -17.63 5.36
C TYR A 102 1.30 -17.27 3.88
N ILE A 103 0.83 -18.17 3.00
CA ILE A 103 0.70 -17.88 1.56
C ILE A 103 -0.29 -16.72 1.34
N MET A 104 -1.43 -16.74 2.03
CA MET A 104 -2.41 -15.65 1.97
C MET A 104 -1.83 -14.32 2.43
N LEU A 105 -1.07 -14.29 3.54
CA LEU A 105 -0.37 -13.08 3.99
C LEU A 105 0.61 -12.58 2.92
N TRP A 106 1.39 -13.48 2.34
CA TRP A 106 2.36 -13.12 1.29
C TRP A 106 1.68 -12.52 0.06
N ILE A 107 0.58 -13.12 -0.42
CA ILE A 107 -0.22 -12.59 -1.53
C ILE A 107 -0.83 -11.23 -1.14
N GLY A 108 -1.44 -11.14 0.04
CA GLY A 108 -2.08 -9.92 0.53
C GLY A 108 -1.09 -8.75 0.62
N LEU A 109 0.08 -8.97 1.21
CA LEU A 109 1.13 -7.95 1.30
C LEU A 109 1.69 -7.57 -0.07
N THR A 110 1.89 -8.54 -0.97
CA THR A 110 2.35 -8.26 -2.34
C THR A 110 1.35 -7.38 -3.08
N VAL A 111 0.07 -7.71 -3.00
CA VAL A 111 -1.00 -6.91 -3.60
C VAL A 111 -1.09 -5.54 -2.94
N LEU A 112 -0.98 -5.44 -1.61
CA LEU A 112 -0.98 -4.15 -0.90
C LEU A 112 0.18 -3.23 -1.33
N ILE A 113 1.37 -3.78 -1.56
CA ILE A 113 2.56 -3.02 -1.97
C ILE A 113 2.43 -2.47 -3.39
N TYR A 114 1.96 -3.28 -4.34
CA TYR A 114 2.00 -2.93 -5.77
C TYR A 114 0.70 -2.35 -6.30
N SER A 115 -0.44 -2.70 -5.70
CA SER A 115 -1.75 -2.26 -6.21
C SER A 115 -1.92 -0.73 -6.26
N PRO A 116 -1.41 0.07 -5.29
CA PRO A 116 -1.44 1.52 -5.42
C PRO A 116 -0.72 2.03 -6.68
N THR A 117 0.49 1.53 -6.98
CA THR A 117 1.23 1.89 -8.19
C THR A 117 0.50 1.48 -9.47
N ILE A 118 -0.05 0.27 -9.49
CA ILE A 118 -0.78 -0.23 -10.67
C ILE A 118 -2.03 0.62 -10.90
N ILE A 119 -2.83 0.89 -9.86
CA ILE A 119 -4.06 1.68 -9.99
C ILE A 119 -3.74 3.11 -10.47
N THR A 120 -2.67 3.74 -9.97
CA THR A 120 -2.34 5.12 -10.35
C THR A 120 -1.70 5.25 -11.74
N ASN A 121 -1.13 4.17 -12.28
CA ASN A 121 -0.35 4.19 -13.53
C ASN A 121 -0.92 3.33 -14.66
N MET A 122 -1.93 2.49 -14.40
CA MET A 122 -2.51 1.55 -15.36
C MET A 122 -4.03 1.52 -15.23
N ASN A 123 -4.72 1.56 -16.36
CA ASN A 123 -6.17 1.33 -16.40
C ASN A 123 -6.45 -0.17 -16.50
N VAL A 124 -6.60 -0.83 -15.35
CA VAL A 124 -6.74 -2.30 -15.26
C VAL A 124 -8.04 -2.72 -14.60
N LYS A 125 -8.49 -3.94 -14.87
CA LYS A 125 -9.56 -4.60 -14.13
C LYS A 125 -9.01 -5.26 -12.87
N PHE A 126 -9.87 -5.60 -11.91
CA PHE A 126 -9.46 -6.22 -10.65
C PHE A 126 -8.67 -7.54 -10.81
N LYS A 127 -9.05 -8.41 -11.75
CA LYS A 127 -8.28 -9.64 -12.03
C LYS A 127 -6.86 -9.33 -12.52
N GLU A 128 -6.74 -8.35 -13.41
CA GLU A 128 -5.46 -7.88 -13.93
C GLU A 128 -4.64 -7.19 -12.84
N LEU A 129 -5.27 -6.48 -11.90
CA LEU A 129 -4.60 -5.88 -10.74
C LEU A 129 -3.86 -6.94 -9.90
N ILE A 130 -4.54 -8.04 -9.57
CA ILE A 130 -3.94 -9.14 -8.79
C ILE A 130 -2.78 -9.76 -9.59
N TYR A 131 -3.02 -10.09 -10.86
CA TYR A 131 -2.01 -10.68 -11.73
C TYR A 131 -0.77 -9.77 -11.87
N ASN A 132 -0.98 -8.50 -12.18
CA ASN A 132 0.08 -7.52 -12.35
C ASN A 132 0.85 -7.26 -11.05
N SER A 133 0.18 -7.33 -9.90
CA SER A 133 0.84 -7.19 -8.59
C SER A 133 1.85 -8.32 -8.37
N ILE A 134 1.49 -9.55 -8.73
CA ILE A 134 2.40 -10.70 -8.66
C ILE A 134 3.50 -10.57 -9.72
N MET A 135 3.14 -10.16 -10.95
CA MET A 135 4.09 -10.01 -12.05
C MET A 135 5.18 -8.97 -11.74
N LEU A 136 4.84 -7.89 -11.02
CA LEU A 136 5.79 -6.83 -10.63
C LEU A 136 6.94 -7.30 -9.73
N ILE A 137 6.80 -8.44 -9.05
CA ILE A 137 7.91 -9.08 -8.33
C ILE A 137 9.07 -9.38 -9.29
N PHE A 138 8.77 -9.87 -10.49
CA PHE A 138 9.76 -10.26 -11.50
C PHE A 138 10.39 -9.08 -12.23
N GLY A 139 9.85 -7.86 -12.06
CA GLY A 139 10.48 -6.63 -12.52
C GLY A 139 11.73 -6.24 -11.73
N GLY A 140 11.87 -6.77 -10.51
CA GLY A 140 13.02 -6.53 -9.65
C GLY A 140 12.81 -7.16 -8.27
N ILE A 141 13.36 -8.37 -8.08
CA ILE A 141 13.19 -9.13 -6.84
C ILE A 141 13.82 -8.40 -5.63
N ILE A 142 14.94 -7.69 -5.85
CA ILE A 142 15.62 -6.92 -4.81
C ILE A 142 14.72 -5.78 -4.34
N ASN A 143 14.12 -5.03 -5.27
CA ASN A 143 13.21 -3.94 -4.96
C ASN A 143 11.95 -4.45 -4.24
N TYR A 144 11.46 -5.63 -4.62
CA TYR A 144 10.36 -6.28 -3.92
C TYR A 144 10.72 -6.60 -2.46
N ILE A 145 11.88 -7.24 -2.25
CA ILE A 145 12.38 -7.58 -0.90
C ILE A 145 12.53 -6.30 -0.08
N LEU A 146 13.12 -5.24 -0.64
CA LEU A 146 13.25 -3.95 0.04
C LEU A 146 11.90 -3.34 0.41
N SER A 147 10.92 -3.32 -0.51
CA SER A 147 9.56 -2.82 -0.23
C SER A 147 8.87 -3.62 0.87
N MET A 148 9.03 -4.95 0.86
CA MET A 148 8.49 -5.83 1.90
C MET A 148 9.16 -5.59 3.25
N SER A 149 10.49 -5.53 3.28
CA SER A 149 11.24 -5.25 4.51
C SER A 149 10.87 -3.87 5.06
N LEU A 150 10.76 -2.84 4.22
CA LEU A 150 10.33 -1.50 4.61
C LEU A 150 8.95 -1.53 5.27
N LEU A 151 7.98 -2.23 4.66
CA LEU A 151 6.64 -2.35 5.20
C LEU A 151 6.62 -3.10 6.55
N VAL A 152 7.30 -4.25 6.64
CA VAL A 152 7.34 -5.08 7.86
C VAL A 152 8.06 -4.35 9.00
N VAL A 153 9.22 -3.76 8.73
CA VAL A 153 9.96 -2.98 9.73
C VAL A 153 9.16 -1.77 10.18
N PHE A 154 8.49 -1.07 9.26
CA PHE A 154 7.59 0.03 9.60
C PHE A 154 6.44 -0.43 10.49
N MET A 155 5.75 -1.52 10.15
CA MET A 155 4.65 -2.07 10.95
C MET A 155 5.13 -2.50 12.35
N TYR A 156 6.33 -3.08 12.46
CA TYR A 156 6.90 -3.46 13.75
C TYR A 156 7.23 -2.22 14.62
N LEU A 157 7.92 -1.24 14.03
CA LEU A 157 8.33 -0.03 14.75
C LEU A 157 7.13 0.88 15.10
N SER A 158 6.08 0.88 14.29
CA SER A 158 4.89 1.70 14.52
C SER A 158 4.08 1.24 15.75
N ILE A 159 4.15 -0.06 16.08
CA ILE A 159 3.56 -0.60 17.32
C ILE A 159 4.32 -0.10 18.56
N GLN A 160 5.64 0.07 18.44
CA GLN A 160 6.50 0.46 19.57
C GLN A 160 6.64 1.97 19.76
N TYR A 161 6.61 2.74 18.66
CA TYR A 161 6.98 4.16 18.68
C TYR A 161 5.97 5.01 17.88
N ILE A 162 5.18 5.82 18.60
CA ILE A 162 4.18 6.73 18.00
C ILE A 162 4.79 7.73 17.01
N PHE A 163 6.04 8.14 17.18
CA PHE A 163 6.71 9.06 16.24
C PHE A 163 6.98 8.42 14.86
N VAL A 164 7.16 7.09 14.81
CA VAL A 164 7.33 6.36 13.55
C VAL A 164 6.05 6.39 12.73
N LEU A 165 4.88 6.40 13.37
CA LEU A 165 3.60 6.56 12.69
C LEU A 165 3.51 7.91 11.95
N VAL A 166 3.88 9.01 12.63
CA VAL A 166 3.80 10.37 12.06
C VAL A 166 4.73 10.55 10.86
N PHE A 167 6.01 10.20 10.98
CA PHE A 167 6.98 10.48 9.91
C PHE A 167 7.21 9.31 8.96
N GLY A 168 6.94 8.08 9.42
CA GLY A 168 7.24 6.86 8.69
C GLY A 168 6.23 6.53 7.60
N ILE A 169 4.92 6.71 7.82
CA ILE A 169 3.91 6.36 6.80
C ILE A 169 4.16 7.07 5.47
N PRO A 170 4.35 8.41 5.44
CA PRO A 170 4.61 9.12 4.19
C PRO A 170 5.87 8.63 3.48
N LEU A 171 6.94 8.40 4.25
CA LEU A 171 8.24 7.96 3.75
C LEU A 171 8.15 6.55 3.16
N VAL A 172 7.48 5.63 3.86
CA VAL A 172 7.32 4.24 3.44
C VAL A 172 6.50 4.15 2.16
N ILE A 173 5.37 4.87 2.08
CA ILE A 173 4.56 4.93 0.86
C ILE A 173 5.39 5.49 -0.31
N TYR A 174 6.16 6.55 -0.08
CA TYR A 174 7.03 7.12 -1.11
C TYR A 174 8.08 6.13 -1.60
N MET A 175 8.83 5.51 -0.68
CA MET A 175 9.90 4.58 -1.01
C MET A 175 9.36 3.36 -1.75
N ILE A 176 8.24 2.79 -1.30
CA ILE A 176 7.55 1.69 -1.97
C ILE A 176 7.09 2.11 -3.37
N SER A 177 6.47 3.28 -3.53
CA SER A 177 6.05 3.80 -4.84
C SER A 177 7.24 3.87 -5.81
N ARG A 178 8.38 4.44 -5.38
CA ARG A 178 9.58 4.55 -6.21
C ARG A 178 10.14 3.19 -6.63
N LEU A 179 10.26 2.24 -5.71
CA LEU A 179 10.72 0.88 -6.00
C LEU A 179 9.77 0.15 -6.96
N SER A 180 8.46 0.30 -6.76
CA SER A 180 7.43 -0.29 -7.61
C SER A 180 7.44 0.29 -9.04
N ILE A 181 7.67 1.58 -9.20
CA ILE A 181 7.81 2.22 -10.53
C ILE A 181 9.04 1.68 -11.26
N LEU A 182 10.16 1.48 -10.56
CA LEU A 182 11.36 0.88 -11.17
C LEU A 182 11.07 -0.52 -11.71
N ASN A 183 10.35 -1.35 -10.94
CA ASN A 183 9.94 -2.69 -11.38
C ASN A 183 9.00 -2.63 -12.57
N LEU A 184 8.04 -1.70 -12.57
CA LEU A 184 7.11 -1.51 -13.67
C LEU A 184 7.83 -1.12 -14.97
N ASN A 185 8.80 -0.21 -14.88
CA ASN A 185 9.59 0.23 -16.03
C ASN A 185 10.45 -0.91 -16.59
N HIS A 186 11.09 -1.69 -15.73
CA HIS A 186 11.89 -2.84 -16.15
C HIS A 186 11.06 -3.91 -16.88
N ILE A 187 9.83 -4.17 -16.43
CA ILE A 187 8.92 -5.09 -17.13
C ILE A 187 8.50 -4.52 -18.49
N LYS A 188 8.18 -3.22 -18.55
CA LYS A 188 7.81 -2.56 -19.81
C LYS A 188 8.94 -2.60 -20.84
N GLU A 189 10.19 -2.46 -20.42
CA GLU A 189 11.35 -2.56 -21.31
C GLU A 189 11.54 -3.96 -21.86
N LYS A 190 11.29 -5.01 -21.06
CA LYS A 190 11.38 -6.41 -21.51
C LYS A 190 10.28 -6.85 -22.47
N MET A 191 9.19 -6.10 -22.58
CA MET A 191 8.06 -6.39 -23.47
C MET A 191 8.11 -5.63 -24.80
N LYS A 192 9.13 -4.78 -25.00
CA LYS A 192 9.43 -4.14 -26.28
C LYS A 192 10.39 -4.99 -27.09
#